data_AF-A0A539EBJ0-F1
#
_entry.id   AF-A0A539EBJ0-F1
#
_cell.length_a   1.000
_cell.length_b   1.000
_cell.length_c   1.000
_cell.angle_alpha   90.00
_cell.angle_beta   90.00
_cell.angle_gamma   90.00
#
_symmetry.space_group_name_H-M   'P 1'
#
loop_
_entity.id
_entity.type
_entity.pdbx_description
1 polymer ?
#
loop_
_entity_poly.entity_id
_entity_poly.type
_entity_poly.pdbx_seq_one_letter_code
_entity_poly.pdbx_strand_id
1 'polypeptide(L)'
;APLAEAIRLWSALGASGVKFQQSPNNPFEMMSQDPAFPVDYTQFPRETLKRKTGECDDLVTLLASMFEGANVRAALLDYPGHIALMFDTGAAEASAAGLPESKMIRHNDTWWIPLEATLVGSSFADAHQQALNAYREMAKDGRASIIDLRKAVAAFEPVTMPPSEWNAETPDPAAVAKRADADLTTYAARRRQGCRRLEPIGPAGGGAGELEGRRGAVRPRARGRPRGRRGAQ
;
A
#
# COMPACT_ATOMS: atom_id res chain seq x y z
N ALA A 1 4.55 -4.05 -9.84
CA ALA A 1 3.57 -3.28 -9.05
C ALA A 1 3.94 -3.42 -7.58
N PRO A 2 3.95 -2.33 -6.79
CA PRO A 2 4.53 -2.34 -5.44
C PRO A 2 3.98 -3.44 -4.52
N LEU A 3 2.67 -3.68 -4.53
CA LEU A 3 2.05 -4.76 -3.74
C LEU A 3 2.58 -6.16 -4.07
N ALA A 4 2.74 -6.48 -5.36
CA ALA A 4 3.23 -7.81 -5.74
C ALA A 4 4.71 -7.98 -5.36
N GLU A 5 5.50 -6.91 -5.44
CA GLU A 5 6.89 -6.92 -5.03
C GLU A 5 7.02 -7.07 -3.50
N ALA A 6 6.25 -6.31 -2.73
CA ALA A 6 6.19 -6.43 -1.28
C ALA A 6 5.81 -7.86 -0.82
N ILE A 7 4.84 -8.50 -1.49
CA ILE A 7 4.46 -9.90 -1.19
C ILE A 7 5.63 -10.86 -1.47
N ARG A 8 6.38 -10.67 -2.56
CA ARG A 8 7.54 -11.52 -2.90
C ARG A 8 8.67 -11.35 -1.89
N LEU A 9 9.01 -10.11 -1.52
CA LEU A 9 10.04 -9.81 -0.52
C LEU A 9 9.67 -10.37 0.86
N TRP A 10 8.42 -10.19 1.29
CA TRP A 10 7.89 -10.79 2.52
C TRP A 10 8.00 -12.33 2.50
N SER A 11 7.59 -12.93 1.37
CA SER A 11 7.65 -14.39 1.17
C SER A 11 9.09 -14.90 1.19
N ALA A 12 10.03 -14.14 0.65
CA ALA A 12 11.46 -14.45 0.66
C ALA A 12 12.01 -14.51 2.08
N LEU A 13 11.72 -13.52 2.93
CA LEU A 13 12.12 -13.55 4.33
C LEU A 13 11.56 -14.77 5.09
N GLY A 14 10.28 -15.08 4.87
CA GLY A 14 9.66 -16.27 5.45
C GLY A 14 10.24 -17.59 4.93
N ALA A 15 10.69 -17.64 3.67
CA ALA A 15 11.37 -18.80 3.10
C ALA A 15 12.82 -18.93 3.59
N SER A 16 13.51 -17.80 3.83
CA SER A 16 14.86 -17.76 4.40
C SER A 16 14.90 -18.16 5.88
N GLY A 17 13.75 -18.23 6.53
CA GLY A 17 13.60 -18.65 7.93
C GLY A 17 13.78 -17.53 8.93
N VAL A 18 13.63 -16.27 8.51
CA VAL A 18 13.68 -15.11 9.41
C VAL A 18 12.48 -15.15 10.36
N LYS A 19 12.71 -14.87 11.64
CA LYS A 19 11.71 -14.93 12.71
C LYS A 19 11.81 -13.72 13.64
N PHE A 20 10.71 -13.38 14.26
CA PHE A 20 10.72 -12.49 15.42
C PHE A 20 11.33 -13.18 16.64
N GLN A 21 12.17 -12.44 17.36
CA GLN A 21 12.75 -12.84 18.63
C GLN A 21 12.97 -11.61 19.50
N GLN A 22 12.16 -11.48 20.55
CA GLN A 22 12.31 -10.42 21.55
C GLN A 22 13.60 -10.61 22.37
N SER A 23 14.28 -9.52 22.72
CA SER A 23 15.42 -9.56 23.63
C SER A 23 14.98 -10.00 25.03
N PRO A 24 15.69 -10.91 25.71
CA PRO A 24 15.33 -11.32 27.07
C PRO A 24 15.69 -10.26 28.13
N ASN A 25 16.66 -9.38 27.85
CA ASN A 25 17.22 -8.47 28.86
C ASN A 25 16.74 -7.03 28.68
N ASN A 26 16.51 -6.61 27.43
CA ASN A 26 16.16 -5.24 27.08
C ASN A 26 15.17 -5.18 25.89
N PRO A 27 13.97 -5.78 25.99
CA PRO A 27 12.96 -5.67 24.93
C PRO A 27 12.70 -4.23 24.47
N PHE A 28 12.74 -3.99 23.16
CA PHE A 28 12.44 -2.67 22.57
C PHE A 28 11.13 -2.07 23.12
N GLU A 29 10.09 -2.89 23.24
CA GLU A 29 8.75 -2.43 23.66
C GLU A 29 8.74 -1.81 25.06
N MET A 30 9.62 -2.30 25.95
CA MET A 30 9.75 -1.76 27.29
C MET A 30 10.73 -0.59 27.34
N MET A 31 11.87 -0.71 26.63
CA MET A 31 12.96 0.27 26.72
C MET A 31 12.65 1.56 25.97
N SER A 32 11.91 1.50 24.86
CA SER A 32 11.53 2.68 24.07
C SER A 32 10.65 3.69 24.81
N GLN A 33 10.08 3.31 25.95
CA GLN A 33 9.29 4.20 26.81
C GLN A 33 10.05 4.61 28.09
N ASP A 34 11.24 4.07 28.34
CA ASP A 34 12.04 4.38 29.52
C ASP A 34 12.89 5.64 29.29
N PRO A 35 12.62 6.77 30.00
CA PRO A 35 13.43 7.97 29.88
C PRO A 35 14.89 7.79 30.34
N ALA A 36 15.20 6.74 31.10
CA ALA A 36 16.55 6.39 31.51
C ALA A 36 17.34 5.64 30.44
N PHE A 37 16.69 5.15 29.38
CA PHE A 37 17.29 4.38 28.30
C PHE A 37 17.09 5.06 26.92
N PRO A 38 17.67 6.26 26.70
CA PRO A 38 17.38 7.08 25.52
C PRO A 38 18.04 6.57 24.22
N VAL A 39 18.91 5.57 24.30
CA VAL A 39 19.66 5.05 23.15
C VAL A 39 19.48 3.55 23.08
N ASP A 40 18.81 3.09 22.03
CA ASP A 40 18.63 1.68 21.73
C ASP A 40 19.66 1.19 20.70
N TYR A 41 19.80 -0.13 20.59
CA TYR A 41 20.61 -0.79 19.57
C TYR A 41 19.70 -1.47 18.55
N THR A 42 19.86 -1.13 17.28
CA THR A 42 19.20 -1.83 16.17
C THR A 42 20.23 -2.56 15.32
N GLN A 43 19.90 -3.77 14.90
CA GLN A 43 20.72 -4.59 14.02
C GLN A 43 20.75 -4.02 12.61
N PHE A 44 21.90 -4.12 11.95
CA PHE A 44 21.95 -3.86 10.53
C PHE A 44 21.15 -4.92 9.75
N PRO A 45 20.55 -4.59 8.59
CA PRO A 45 19.81 -5.56 7.77
C PRO A 45 20.60 -6.85 7.48
N ARG A 46 21.90 -6.74 7.24
CA ARG A 46 22.81 -7.88 7.04
C ARG A 46 22.94 -8.75 8.30
N GLU A 47 22.95 -8.16 9.48
CA GLU A 47 23.02 -8.90 10.75
C GLU A 47 21.72 -9.66 11.00
N THR A 48 20.57 -9.02 10.79
CA THR A 48 19.25 -9.65 10.90
C THR A 48 19.12 -10.82 9.92
N LEU A 49 19.57 -10.67 8.68
CA LEU A 49 19.58 -11.78 7.70
C LEU A 49 20.54 -12.92 8.10
N LYS A 50 21.70 -12.59 8.67
CA LYS A 50 22.68 -13.58 9.13
C LYS A 50 22.18 -14.37 10.34
N ARG A 51 21.59 -13.69 11.32
CA ARG A 51 21.02 -14.29 12.54
C ARG A 51 19.68 -14.99 12.27
N LYS A 52 18.96 -14.56 11.23
CA LYS A 52 17.58 -14.95 10.91
C LYS A 52 16.61 -14.64 12.05
N THR A 53 16.98 -13.70 12.93
CA THR A 53 16.15 -13.25 14.05
C THR A 53 16.36 -11.77 14.34
N GLY A 54 15.33 -11.11 14.89
CA GLY A 54 15.39 -9.74 15.36
C GLY A 54 14.12 -9.33 16.11
N GLU A 55 14.22 -8.20 16.82
CA GLU A 55 13.09 -7.52 17.46
C GLU A 55 12.26 -6.74 16.43
N CYS A 56 11.28 -5.95 16.89
CA CYS A 56 10.39 -5.21 15.99
C CYS A 56 11.15 -4.17 15.14
N ASP A 57 12.06 -3.41 15.75
CA ASP A 57 12.89 -2.39 15.11
C ASP A 57 13.91 -3.01 14.13
N ASP A 58 14.53 -4.14 14.49
CA ASP A 58 15.45 -4.89 13.62
C ASP A 58 14.76 -5.36 12.34
N LEU A 59 13.54 -5.91 12.48
CA LEU A 59 12.75 -6.44 11.38
C LEU A 59 12.17 -5.31 10.52
N VAL A 60 11.75 -4.21 11.13
CA VAL A 60 11.34 -2.99 10.41
C VAL A 60 12.52 -2.41 9.62
N THR A 61 13.71 -2.34 10.21
CA THR A 61 14.93 -1.85 9.55
C THR A 61 15.31 -2.73 8.36
N LEU A 62 15.23 -4.06 8.51
CA LEU A 62 15.44 -5.00 7.41
C LEU A 62 14.43 -4.81 6.28
N LEU A 63 13.13 -4.79 6.60
CA LEU A 63 12.06 -4.65 5.60
C LEU A 63 12.11 -3.30 4.88
N ALA A 64 12.31 -2.20 5.61
CA ALA A 64 12.46 -0.87 5.06
C ALA A 64 13.61 -0.82 4.04
N SER A 65 14.75 -1.41 4.40
CA SER A 65 15.92 -1.48 3.51
C SER A 65 15.64 -2.30 2.25
N MET A 66 14.97 -3.46 2.39
CA MET A 66 14.59 -4.29 1.24
C MET A 66 13.58 -3.61 0.33
N PHE A 67 12.59 -2.91 0.90
CA PHE A 67 11.55 -2.24 0.14
C PHE A 67 12.11 -1.04 -0.62
N GLU A 68 12.83 -0.13 0.05
CA GLU A 68 13.46 1.00 -0.64
C GLU A 68 14.48 0.53 -1.68
N GLY A 69 15.26 -0.52 -1.40
CA GLY A 69 16.19 -1.13 -2.35
C GLY A 69 15.50 -1.75 -3.58
N ALA A 70 14.26 -2.22 -3.44
CA ALA A 70 13.42 -2.72 -4.53
C ALA A 70 12.53 -1.62 -5.16
N ASN A 71 12.79 -0.35 -4.84
CA ASN A 71 12.00 0.80 -5.28
C ASN A 71 10.50 0.71 -4.89
N VAL A 72 10.23 0.08 -3.75
CA VAL A 72 8.96 0.09 -3.04
C VAL A 72 9.08 1.13 -1.92
N ARG A 73 8.50 2.31 -2.12
CA ARG A 73 8.59 3.39 -1.13
C ARG A 73 7.96 2.96 0.19
N ALA A 74 8.66 3.18 1.29
CA ALA A 74 8.28 2.77 2.63
C ALA A 74 8.23 3.95 3.60
N ALA A 75 7.48 3.75 4.69
CA ALA A 75 7.37 4.65 5.82
C ALA A 75 7.22 3.81 7.09
N LEU A 76 7.66 4.35 8.23
CA LEU A 76 7.49 3.68 9.51
C LEU A 76 6.18 4.11 10.15
N LEU A 77 5.58 3.17 10.87
CA LEU A 77 4.44 3.41 11.74
C LEU A 77 4.95 3.30 13.17
N ASP A 78 4.98 4.43 13.86
CA ASP A 78 5.45 4.54 15.23
C ASP A 78 4.26 4.59 16.20
N TYR A 79 4.30 3.70 17.19
CA TYR A 79 3.33 3.57 18.26
C TYR A 79 4.08 3.60 19.61
N PRO A 80 3.42 3.98 20.72
CA PRO A 80 4.01 3.83 22.04
C PRO A 80 4.44 2.38 22.29
N GLY A 81 5.75 2.16 22.41
CA GLY A 81 6.32 0.84 22.66
C GLY A 81 6.38 -0.09 21.45
N HIS A 82 6.07 0.34 20.21
CA HIS A 82 6.13 -0.59 19.07
C HIS A 82 6.31 0.14 17.74
N ILE A 83 7.01 -0.50 16.81
CA ILE A 83 7.19 0.03 15.46
C ILE A 83 6.80 -1.00 14.40
N ALA A 84 6.14 -0.51 13.36
CA ALA A 84 5.77 -1.28 12.18
C ALA A 84 6.16 -0.52 10.90
N LEU A 85 5.83 -1.08 9.75
CA LEU A 85 6.12 -0.53 8.43
C LEU A 85 4.81 -0.31 7.66
N MET A 86 4.80 0.63 6.74
CA MET A 86 3.88 0.61 5.60
C MET A 86 4.61 0.91 4.30
N PHE A 87 4.00 0.53 3.18
CA PHE A 87 4.54 0.82 1.84
C PHE A 87 3.51 1.44 0.91
N ASP A 88 4.00 2.25 -0.02
CA ASP A 88 3.19 2.99 -0.99
C ASP A 88 2.76 2.07 -2.13
N THR A 89 1.46 2.08 -2.44
CA THR A 89 0.94 1.39 -3.63
C THR A 89 1.21 2.19 -4.91
N GLY A 90 1.54 3.48 -4.79
CA GLY A 90 1.70 4.44 -5.88
C GLY A 90 0.37 4.95 -6.45
N ALA A 91 -0.76 4.50 -5.90
CA ALA A 91 -2.08 4.81 -6.44
C ALA A 91 -2.75 5.94 -5.66
N ALA A 92 -3.21 6.97 -6.39
CA ALA A 92 -4.05 8.02 -5.83
C ALA A 92 -5.47 7.50 -5.53
N GLU A 93 -5.99 6.60 -6.36
CA GLU A 93 -7.32 6.02 -6.20
C GLU A 93 -7.25 4.59 -5.66
N ALA A 94 -8.16 4.23 -4.75
CA ALA A 94 -8.18 2.90 -4.14
C ALA A 94 -8.45 1.79 -5.17
N SER A 95 -9.26 2.10 -6.19
CA SER A 95 -9.51 1.21 -7.33
C SER A 95 -8.23 0.85 -8.09
N ALA A 96 -7.31 1.82 -8.26
CA ALA A 96 -6.02 1.62 -8.92
C ALA A 96 -5.03 0.83 -8.03
N ALA A 97 -5.06 1.04 -6.70
CA ALA A 97 -4.36 0.15 -5.76
C ALA A 97 -4.89 -1.29 -5.81
N GLY A 98 -6.18 -1.42 -6.14
CA GLY A 98 -6.86 -2.70 -6.29
C GLY A 98 -7.25 -3.33 -4.96
N LEU A 99 -7.50 -2.50 -3.94
CA LEU A 99 -8.03 -2.87 -2.63
C LEU A 99 -9.06 -1.83 -2.20
N PRO A 100 -10.06 -2.20 -1.39
CA PRO A 100 -10.96 -1.21 -0.81
C PRO A 100 -10.18 -0.29 0.15
N GLU A 101 -10.61 0.97 0.30
CA GLU A 101 -10.02 1.95 1.22
C GLU A 101 -9.93 1.41 2.66
N SER A 102 -10.91 0.61 3.06
CA SER A 102 -10.94 -0.05 4.37
C SER A 102 -9.81 -1.08 4.58
N LYS A 103 -8.95 -1.30 3.59
CA LYS A 103 -7.76 -2.15 3.68
C LYS A 103 -6.45 -1.36 3.53
N MET A 104 -6.50 -0.03 3.51
CA MET A 104 -5.32 0.81 3.27
C MET A 104 -5.33 2.04 4.19
N ILE A 105 -4.22 2.76 4.20
CA ILE A 105 -4.04 4.03 4.91
C ILE A 105 -3.80 5.11 3.85
N ARG A 106 -4.49 6.25 3.97
CA ARG A 106 -4.26 7.41 3.10
C ARG A 106 -3.08 8.22 3.65
N HIS A 107 -2.03 8.42 2.85
CA HIS A 107 -0.87 9.22 3.25
C HIS A 107 -0.19 9.83 2.02
N ASN A 108 0.17 11.12 2.08
CA ASN A 108 0.79 11.87 0.97
C ASN A 108 0.11 11.66 -0.39
N ASP A 109 -1.22 11.79 -0.42
CA ASP A 109 -2.07 11.66 -1.63
C ASP A 109 -2.04 10.30 -2.36
N THR A 110 -1.46 9.28 -1.74
CA THR A 110 -1.52 7.89 -2.23
C THR A 110 -2.05 6.93 -1.16
N TRP A 111 -2.33 5.71 -1.57
CA TRP A 111 -2.75 4.63 -0.68
C TRP A 111 -1.57 3.76 -0.27
N TRP A 112 -1.50 3.48 1.03
CA TRP A 112 -0.43 2.71 1.66
C TRP A 112 -0.97 1.47 2.34
N ILE A 113 -0.14 0.42 2.36
CA ILE A 113 -0.47 -0.87 2.96
C ILE A 113 0.48 -1.09 4.15
N PRO A 114 -0.05 -1.16 5.40
CA PRO A 114 0.76 -1.43 6.57
C PRO A 114 1.12 -2.91 6.69
N LEU A 115 2.22 -3.21 7.37
CA LEU A 115 2.73 -4.55 7.65
C LEU A 115 3.32 -4.63 9.06
N GLU A 116 2.88 -5.64 9.81
CA GLU A 116 3.42 -5.95 11.13
C GLU A 116 4.68 -6.80 10.96
N ALA A 117 5.85 -6.19 11.13
CA ALA A 117 7.14 -6.82 10.86
C ALA A 117 7.39 -8.05 11.75
N THR A 118 6.88 -8.05 12.99
CA THR A 118 7.04 -9.17 13.94
C THR A 118 6.32 -10.44 13.48
N LEU A 119 5.37 -10.33 12.54
CA LEU A 119 4.72 -11.48 11.93
C LEU A 119 5.52 -12.10 10.77
N VAL A 120 6.78 -11.71 10.57
CA VAL A 120 7.67 -12.31 9.57
C VAL A 120 7.63 -13.85 9.61
N GLY A 121 7.50 -14.46 8.44
CA GLY A 121 7.30 -15.91 8.31
C GLY A 121 5.83 -16.36 8.27
N SER A 122 4.91 -15.53 8.75
CA SER A 122 3.45 -15.70 8.60
C SER A 122 2.97 -15.21 7.22
N SER A 123 1.67 -15.33 6.92
CA SER A 123 1.11 -14.83 5.66
C SER A 123 1.20 -13.30 5.59
N PHE A 124 1.38 -12.76 4.38
CA PHE A 124 1.34 -11.31 4.17
C PHE A 124 -0.04 -10.75 4.55
N ALA A 125 -1.10 -11.50 4.29
CA ALA A 125 -2.46 -11.12 4.67
C ALA A 125 -2.65 -10.91 6.19
N ASP A 126 -2.04 -11.75 7.02
CA ASP A 126 -2.12 -11.63 8.49
C ASP A 126 -1.30 -10.43 8.97
N ALA A 127 -0.07 -10.29 8.49
CA ALA A 127 0.79 -9.13 8.80
C ALA A 127 0.14 -7.80 8.41
N HIS A 128 -0.51 -7.75 7.25
CA HIS A 128 -1.28 -6.58 6.81
C HIS A 128 -2.46 -6.29 7.72
N GLN A 129 -3.26 -7.31 8.03
CA GLN A 129 -4.47 -7.14 8.81
C GLN A 129 -4.15 -6.70 10.25
N GLN A 130 -3.09 -7.25 10.85
CA GLN A 130 -2.64 -6.90 12.18
C GLN A 130 -2.19 -5.43 12.25
N ALA A 131 -1.29 -5.01 11.36
CA ALA A 131 -0.79 -3.63 11.38
C ALA A 131 -1.88 -2.61 11.02
N LEU A 132 -2.81 -2.95 10.13
CA LEU A 132 -3.94 -2.07 9.82
C LEU A 132 -4.87 -1.86 11.03
N ASN A 133 -5.10 -2.92 11.81
CA ASN A 133 -5.90 -2.83 13.03
C ASN A 133 -5.19 -1.99 14.09
N ALA A 134 -3.88 -2.26 14.32
CA ALA A 134 -3.06 -1.52 15.26
C ALA A 134 -3.01 -0.02 14.92
N TYR A 135 -2.73 0.32 13.66
CA TYR A 135 -2.71 1.71 13.20
C TYR A 135 -4.03 2.41 13.45
N ARG A 136 -5.16 1.77 13.07
CA ARG A 136 -6.48 2.37 13.26
C ARG A 136 -6.84 2.59 14.71
N GLU A 137 -6.45 1.67 15.58
CA GLU A 137 -6.71 1.81 17.00
C GLU A 137 -5.89 2.96 17.59
N MET A 138 -4.58 2.96 17.35
CA MET A 138 -3.70 4.00 17.88
C MET A 138 -3.98 5.39 17.29
N ALA A 139 -4.36 5.46 16.01
CA ALA A 139 -4.66 6.72 15.34
C ALA A 139 -5.93 7.41 15.88
N LYS A 140 -6.92 6.67 16.43
CA LYS A 140 -8.11 7.28 17.05
C LYS A 140 -7.75 8.19 18.21
N ASP A 141 -6.72 7.81 18.96
CA ASP A 141 -6.25 8.54 20.15
C ASP A 141 -5.07 9.47 19.83
N GLY A 142 -4.70 9.63 18.56
CA GLY A 142 -3.52 10.41 18.16
C GLY A 142 -2.18 9.79 18.58
N ARG A 143 -2.16 8.48 18.86
CA ARG A 143 -0.98 7.71 19.30
C ARG A 143 -0.29 6.94 18.18
N ALA A 144 -0.57 7.28 16.92
CA ALA A 144 0.11 6.72 15.76
C ALA A 144 0.79 7.83 14.97
N SER A 145 2.09 7.70 14.78
CA SER A 145 2.91 8.61 13.99
C SER A 145 3.37 7.91 12.70
N ILE A 146 3.41 8.66 11.60
CA ILE A 146 3.96 8.18 10.33
C ILE A 146 5.29 8.88 10.08
N ILE A 147 6.36 8.10 9.94
CA ILE A 147 7.70 8.61 9.65
C ILE A 147 8.05 8.29 8.20
N ASP A 148 8.14 9.32 7.35
CA ASP A 148 8.58 9.18 5.97
C ASP A 148 10.09 8.89 5.93
N LEU A 149 10.47 7.69 5.49
CA LEU A 149 11.87 7.24 5.48
C LEU A 149 12.77 8.13 4.64
N ARG A 150 12.29 8.64 3.49
CA ARG A 150 13.11 9.48 2.61
C ARG A 150 13.36 10.85 3.22
N LYS A 151 12.40 11.38 3.98
CA LYS A 151 12.60 12.61 4.77
C LYS A 151 13.53 12.34 5.95
N ALA A 152 13.39 11.20 6.63
CA ALA A 152 14.25 10.83 7.74
C ALA A 152 15.71 10.68 7.32
N VAL A 153 15.99 9.99 6.21
CA VAL A 153 17.36 9.83 5.67
C VAL A 153 18.02 11.16 5.30
N ALA A 154 17.22 12.19 4.95
CA ALA A 154 17.77 13.52 4.70
C ALA A 154 18.22 14.23 6.00
N ALA A 155 17.67 13.85 7.16
CA ALA A 155 18.04 14.39 8.47
C ALA A 155 19.04 13.51 9.22
N PHE A 156 19.01 12.19 9.00
CA PHE A 156 19.83 11.18 9.64
C PHE A 156 20.63 10.43 8.57
N GLU A 157 21.93 10.70 8.49
CA GLU A 157 22.79 10.07 7.49
C GLU A 157 22.78 8.53 7.60
N PRO A 158 22.73 7.80 6.48
CA PRO A 158 22.85 6.36 6.50
C PRO A 158 24.18 5.92 7.11
N VAL A 159 24.14 4.91 7.97
CA VAL A 159 25.34 4.35 8.57
C VAL A 159 26.09 3.50 7.53
N THR A 160 27.40 3.73 7.38
CA THR A 160 28.26 2.90 6.54
C THR A 160 28.71 1.65 7.29
N MET A 161 28.50 0.48 6.69
CA MET A 161 29.01 -0.78 7.24
C MET A 161 30.40 -1.12 6.70
N PRO A 162 31.28 -1.76 7.50
CA PRO A 162 32.53 -2.29 6.99
C PRO A 162 32.31 -3.38 5.92
N PRO A 163 33.28 -3.60 5.02
CA PRO A 163 33.24 -4.70 4.07
C PRO A 163 33.04 -6.06 4.77
N SER A 164 32.35 -6.98 4.11
CA SER A 164 32.09 -8.31 4.64
C SER A 164 32.13 -9.34 3.53
N GLU A 165 32.78 -10.48 3.78
CA GLU A 165 32.78 -11.66 2.90
C GLU A 165 31.47 -12.46 3.01
N TRP A 166 30.63 -12.14 4.00
CA TRP A 166 29.36 -12.83 4.18
C TRP A 166 28.34 -12.37 3.14
N ASN A 167 27.69 -13.34 2.50
CA ASN A 167 26.57 -13.14 1.59
C ASN A 167 25.32 -13.82 2.14
N ALA A 168 24.17 -13.18 1.96
CA ALA A 168 22.90 -13.79 2.31
C ALA A 168 22.63 -15.01 1.43
N GLU A 169 22.23 -16.11 2.06
CA GLU A 169 21.76 -17.29 1.33
C GLU A 169 20.46 -16.94 0.61
N THR A 170 20.43 -17.18 -0.70
CA THR A 170 19.22 -16.96 -1.49
C THR A 170 18.23 -18.09 -1.18
N PRO A 171 16.99 -17.80 -0.73
CA PRO A 171 16.02 -18.84 -0.45
C PRO A 171 15.63 -19.58 -1.73
N ASP A 172 15.20 -20.84 -1.58
CA ASP A 172 14.69 -21.65 -2.71
C ASP A 172 13.56 -20.89 -3.44
N PRO A 173 13.74 -20.55 -4.73
CA PRO A 173 12.73 -19.84 -5.51
C PRO A 173 11.37 -20.54 -5.52
N ALA A 174 11.33 -21.88 -5.47
CA ALA A 174 10.07 -22.62 -5.42
C ALA A 174 9.35 -22.44 -4.08
N ALA A 175 10.10 -22.40 -2.97
CA ALA A 175 9.55 -22.11 -1.65
C ALA A 175 9.03 -20.66 -1.55
N VAL A 176 9.75 -19.70 -2.14
CA VAL A 176 9.29 -18.30 -2.22
C VAL A 176 8.02 -18.19 -3.06
N ALA A 177 7.99 -18.78 -4.25
CA ALA A 177 6.83 -18.75 -5.14
C ALA A 177 5.61 -19.36 -4.47
N LYS A 178 5.75 -20.53 -3.83
CA LYS A 178 4.66 -21.19 -3.11
C LYS A 178 4.05 -20.31 -2.01
N ARG A 179 4.89 -19.61 -1.24
CA ARG A 179 4.42 -18.65 -0.21
C ARG A 179 3.72 -17.45 -0.86
N ALA A 180 4.33 -16.85 -1.87
CA ALA A 180 3.82 -15.66 -2.53
C ALA A 180 2.49 -15.92 -3.26
N ASP A 181 2.33 -17.07 -3.92
CA ASP A 181 1.14 -17.38 -4.73
C ASP A 181 -0.15 -17.43 -3.90
N ALA A 182 -0.06 -17.90 -2.64
CA ALA A 182 -1.20 -17.91 -1.73
C ALA A 182 -1.69 -16.49 -1.41
N ASP A 183 -0.76 -15.58 -1.10
CA ASP A 183 -1.07 -14.18 -0.83
C ASP A 183 -1.48 -13.43 -2.11
N LEU A 184 -0.78 -13.63 -3.24
CA LEU A 184 -1.15 -13.03 -4.53
C LEU A 184 -2.56 -13.43 -4.96
N THR A 185 -2.94 -14.69 -4.76
CA THR A 185 -4.32 -15.17 -5.02
C THR A 185 -5.33 -14.47 -4.12
N THR A 186 -5.01 -14.31 -2.83
CA THR A 186 -5.85 -13.62 -1.86
C THR A 186 -6.08 -12.16 -2.26
N TYR A 187 -5.03 -11.43 -2.65
CA TYR A 187 -5.14 -10.03 -3.05
C TYR A 187 -5.78 -9.87 -4.44
N ALA A 188 -5.59 -10.81 -5.36
CA ALA A 188 -6.32 -10.85 -6.63
C ALA A 188 -7.84 -11.06 -6.42
N ALA A 189 -8.23 -11.91 -5.47
CA ALA A 189 -9.64 -12.09 -5.10
C ALA A 189 -10.23 -10.80 -4.48
N ARG A 190 -9.50 -10.16 -3.55
CA ARG A 190 -9.91 -8.90 -2.92
C ARG A 190 -10.11 -7.78 -3.95
N ARG A 191 -9.22 -7.68 -4.94
CA ARG A 191 -9.35 -6.72 -6.05
C ARG A 191 -10.65 -6.90 -6.84
N ARG A 192 -11.00 -8.15 -7.15
CA ARG A 192 -12.26 -8.48 -7.85
C ARG A 192 -13.49 -8.11 -7.02
N GLN A 193 -13.46 -8.36 -5.71
CA GLN A 193 -14.55 -8.01 -4.82
C GLN A 193 -14.72 -6.49 -4.67
N GLY A 194 -13.62 -5.74 -4.54
CA GLY A 194 -13.64 -4.28 -4.48
C GLY A 194 -14.22 -3.65 -5.76
N CYS A 195 -13.85 -4.17 -6.93
CA CYS A 195 -14.38 -3.69 -8.22
C CYS A 195 -15.89 -3.95 -8.37
N ARG A 196 -16.40 -5.09 -7.87
CA ARG A 196 -17.85 -5.40 -7.89
C ARG A 196 -18.70 -4.55 -6.94
N ARG A 197 -18.10 -3.90 -5.93
CA ARG A 197 -18.80 -3.09 -4.92
C ARG A 197 -18.92 -1.61 -5.30
N LEU A 198 -18.29 -1.20 -6.39
CA LEU A 198 -18.62 0.06 -7.04
C LEU A 198 -20.01 -0.15 -7.68
N GLU A 199 -21.06 0.25 -6.96
CA GLU A 199 -22.43 0.30 -7.49
C GLU A 199 -22.38 0.91 -8.90
N PRO A 200 -23.17 0.40 -9.87
CA PRO A 200 -23.29 1.09 -11.14
C PRO A 200 -23.74 2.52 -10.83
N ILE A 201 -23.11 3.50 -11.49
CA ILE A 201 -23.63 4.86 -11.54
C ILE A 201 -25.09 4.71 -11.96
N GLY A 202 -26.01 4.94 -11.02
CA GLY A 202 -27.44 4.80 -11.26
C GLY A 202 -27.82 5.64 -12.49
N PRO A 203 -28.82 5.21 -13.28
CA PRO A 203 -29.21 5.95 -14.46
C PRO A 203 -29.50 7.39 -14.03
N ALA A 204 -28.90 8.34 -14.74
CA ALA A 204 -29.15 9.76 -14.52
C ALA A 204 -30.65 9.98 -14.37
N GLY A 205 -31.08 10.47 -13.21
CA GLY A 205 -32.45 10.86 -12.96
C GLY A 205 -32.84 11.93 -13.98
N GLY A 206 -33.52 11.50 -15.03
CA GLY A 206 -34.10 12.34 -16.06
C GLY A 206 -35.56 11.97 -16.18
N GLY A 207 -36.40 12.60 -15.37
CA GLY A 207 -37.82 12.67 -15.64
C GLY A 207 -38.01 13.41 -16.96
N ALA A 208 -38.49 12.72 -17.98
CA ALA A 208 -39.09 13.31 -19.16
C ALA A 208 -40.15 12.34 -19.66
N GLY A 209 -41.40 12.80 -19.61
CA GLY A 209 -42.57 12.05 -20.02
C GLY A 209 -42.52 11.64 -21.48
N GLU A 210 -43.09 10.46 -21.72
CA GLU A 210 -43.99 10.14 -22.81
C GLU A 210 -43.70 10.80 -24.18
N LEU A 211 -42.85 10.12 -24.95
CA LEU A 211 -42.70 10.33 -26.39
C LEU A 211 -43.40 9.18 -27.12
N GLU A 212 -44.69 9.36 -27.36
CA GLU A 212 -45.46 8.54 -28.30
C GLU A 212 -45.47 9.20 -29.68
N GLY A 213 -45.17 8.38 -30.69
CA GLY A 213 -44.70 8.85 -31.99
C GLY A 213 -45.78 9.36 -32.94
N ARG A 214 -45.31 10.00 -34.02
CA ARG A 214 -45.97 10.06 -35.33
C ARG A 214 -44.94 10.37 -36.42
N ARG A 215 -44.68 9.41 -37.30
CA ARG A 215 -44.04 9.65 -38.61
C ARG A 215 -45.05 10.33 -39.52
N GLY A 216 -44.64 11.39 -40.24
CA GLY A 216 -45.50 12.08 -41.20
C GLY A 216 -44.76 13.12 -42.03
N ALA A 217 -44.07 12.63 -43.07
CA ALA A 217 -43.55 13.27 -44.28
C ALA A 217 -43.74 14.80 -44.49
N VAL A 218 -42.62 15.49 -44.75
CA VAL A 218 -42.58 16.81 -45.40
C VAL A 218 -42.41 16.62 -46.92
N ARG A 219 -43.37 17.12 -47.71
CA ARG A 219 -43.22 17.39 -49.15
C ARG A 219 -43.10 18.91 -49.37
N PRO A 220 -42.24 19.42 -50.26
CA PRO A 220 -42.22 20.83 -50.60
C PRO A 220 -43.34 21.15 -51.61
N ARG A 221 -44.15 22.17 -51.33
CA ARG A 221 -45.08 22.78 -52.29
C ARG A 221 -44.46 24.05 -52.87
N ALA A 222 -44.41 24.09 -54.19
CA ALA A 222 -44.01 25.25 -54.98
C ALA A 222 -45.16 26.25 -55.18
N ARG A 223 -44.74 27.49 -55.48
CA ARG A 223 -45.43 28.62 -56.15
C ARG A 223 -46.20 29.62 -55.28
N GLY A 224 -45.68 30.84 -55.32
CA GLY A 224 -46.44 32.08 -55.22
C GLY A 224 -45.63 33.24 -55.81
N ARG A 225 -45.89 33.60 -57.08
CA ARG A 225 -45.47 34.88 -57.68
C ARG A 225 -46.56 35.91 -57.39
N PRO A 226 -46.20 37.19 -57.22
CA PRO A 226 -46.91 38.21 -57.99
C PRO A 226 -46.01 39.25 -58.67
N ARG A 227 -46.63 39.84 -59.71
CA ARG A 227 -46.29 40.99 -60.55
C ARG A 227 -45.88 42.21 -59.69
N GLY A 228 -45.01 43.16 -60.04
CA GLY A 228 -44.52 43.69 -61.31
C GLY A 228 -44.94 45.17 -61.44
N ARG A 229 -43.99 46.13 -61.46
CA ARG A 229 -43.96 47.44 -62.21
C ARG A 229 -42.82 48.35 -61.68
N ARG A 230 -41.88 48.76 -62.57
CA ARG A 230 -41.56 50.14 -63.08
C ARG A 230 -40.94 51.09 -62.04
N GLY A 231 -39.91 51.91 -62.28
CA GLY A 231 -39.04 52.26 -63.42
C GLY A 231 -37.84 53.08 -62.87
N ALA A 232 -36.64 52.97 -63.46
CA ALA A 232 -35.98 53.99 -64.28
C ALA A 232 -35.59 55.31 -63.56
N GLN A 233 -34.33 55.41 -63.13
CA GLN A 233 -33.30 56.34 -63.62
C GLN A 233 -31.93 55.91 -63.08
#